data_AF-A0A4U6KLT5-F1
#
_entry.id   AF-A0A4U6KLT5-F1
#
_cell.length_a   1.000
_cell.length_b   1.000
_cell.length_c   1.000
_cell.angle_alpha   90.00
_cell.angle_beta   90.00
_cell.angle_gamma   90.00
#
_symmetry.space_group_name_H-M   'P 1'
#
loop_
_entity.id
_entity.type
_entity.pdbx_description
1 polymer ?
#
loop_
_entity_poly.entity_id
_entity_poly.type
_entity_poly.pdbx_seq_one_letter_code
_entity_poly.pdbx_strand_id
1 'polypeptide(L)' 'LNEDDLLASLDSGKLKGAMLDVYSREPLPEDNPLWKHPRVAMTPHIAAVTRPAEAVDYISRTILSLES' A
#
# COMPACT_ATOMS: atom_id res chain seq x y z
N LEU A 1 -4.00 9.64 -0.44
CA LEU A 1 -2.89 10.31 -1.15
C LEU A 1 -3.42 10.73 -2.50
N ASN A 2 -3.13 11.94 -2.96
CA ASN A 2 -3.37 12.33 -4.35
C ASN A 2 -2.08 12.05 -5.14
N GLU A 3 -2.15 11.17 -6.14
CA GLU A 3 -0.99 10.72 -6.91
C GLU A 3 -0.42 11.84 -7.80
N ASP A 4 -1.26 12.74 -8.30
CA ASP A 4 -0.81 13.89 -9.11
C ASP A 4 -0.03 14.91 -8.26
N ASP A 5 -0.51 15.19 -7.05
CA ASP A 5 0.18 16.07 -6.10
C ASP A 5 1.52 15.47 -5.64
N LEU A 6 1.57 14.14 -5.52
CA LEU A 6 2.82 13.42 -5.23
C LEU A 6 3.82 13.59 -6.37
N LEU A 7 3.41 13.36 -7.61
CA LEU A 7 4.25 13.53 -8.80
C LEU A 7 4.77 14.96 -8.91
N ALA A 8 3.90 15.97 -8.78
CA ALA A 8 4.30 17.37 -8.79
C ALA A 8 5.30 17.72 -7.65
N SER A 9 5.10 17.13 -6.47
CA SER A 9 6.01 17.34 -5.32
C SER A 9 7.36 16.64 -5.52
N LEU A 10 7.37 15.49 -6.19
CA LEU A 10 8.60 14.84 -6.61
C LEU A 10 9.28 15.72 -7.66
N ASP A 11 8.64 16.03 -8.78
CA ASP A 11 9.21 16.79 -9.90
C ASP A 11 9.77 18.15 -9.49
N SER A 12 9.08 18.88 -8.61
CA SER A 12 9.57 20.15 -8.04
C SER A 12 10.77 20.01 -7.10
N GLY A 13 11.16 18.80 -6.73
CA GLY A 13 12.24 18.52 -5.78
C GLY A 13 11.86 18.69 -4.32
N LYS A 14 10.61 19.07 -4.03
CA LYS A 14 10.07 19.16 -2.66
C LYS A 14 10.16 17.82 -1.94
N LEU A 15 9.94 16.72 -2.65
CA LEU A 15 10.18 15.36 -2.18
C LEU A 15 11.39 14.75 -2.91
N LYS A 16 12.28 14.14 -2.12
CA LYS A 16 13.46 13.43 -2.66
C LYS A 16 13.11 12.07 -3.26
N GLY A 17 12.02 11.44 -2.82
CA GLY A 17 11.53 10.17 -3.34
C GLY A 17 10.31 9.67 -2.57
N ALA A 18 9.71 8.60 -3.05
CA ALA A 18 8.57 7.93 -2.42
C ALA A 18 8.69 6.40 -2.55
N MET A 19 8.28 5.69 -1.52
CA MET A 19 8.09 4.24 -1.55
C MET A 19 6.61 3.96 -1.28
N LEU A 20 5.93 3.32 -2.24
CA LEU A 20 4.49 3.11 -2.22
C LEU A 20 4.18 1.61 -2.23
N ASP A 21 3.28 1.17 -1.36
CA ASP A 21 2.74 -0.20 -1.39
C ASP A 21 1.30 -0.25 -1.89
N VAL A 22 0.57 0.87 -1.81
CA VAL A 22 -0.87 0.95 -2.11
C VAL A 22 -1.15 2.11 -3.05
N TYR A 23 -2.23 1.98 -3.82
CA TYR A 23 -2.63 2.94 -4.86
C TYR A 23 -4.12 3.28 -4.76
N SER A 24 -4.53 4.37 -5.41
CA SER A 24 -5.94 4.73 -5.49
C SER A 24 -6.80 3.71 -6.27
N ARG A 25 -6.19 3.08 -7.28
CA ARG A 25 -6.77 1.97 -8.05
C ARG A 25 -5.80 0.81 -8.10
N GLU A 26 -6.31 -0.39 -7.84
CA GLU A 26 -5.51 -1.62 -7.81
C GLU A 26 -6.10 -2.71 -8.73
N PRO A 27 -5.29 -3.40 -9.56
CA PRO A 27 -3.87 -3.13 -9.81
C PRO A 27 -3.64 -1.74 -10.43
N LEU A 28 -2.46 -1.17 -10.21
CA LEU A 28 -2.08 0.11 -10.79
C LEU A 28 -2.11 0.00 -12.33
N PRO A 29 -2.87 0.84 -13.06
CA PRO A 29 -2.89 0.80 -14.52
C PRO A 29 -1.49 0.87 -15.14
N GLU A 30 -1.24 0.10 -16.19
CA GLU A 30 0.10 -0.02 -16.81
C GLU A 30 0.61 1.30 -17.42
N ASP A 31 -0.31 2.20 -17.77
CA ASP A 31 -0.02 3.53 -18.30
C ASP A 31 0.21 4.59 -17.22
N ASN A 32 0.08 4.24 -15.93
CA ASN A 32 0.26 5.18 -14.83
C ASN A 32 1.73 5.68 -14.75
N PRO A 33 1.97 7.00 -14.61
CA PRO A 33 3.31 7.59 -14.59
C PRO A 33 4.19 7.14 -13.41
N LEU A 34 3.61 6.69 -12.30
CA LEU A 34 4.37 6.19 -11.15
C LEU A 34 5.29 5.03 -11.51
N TRP A 35 4.92 4.20 -12.49
CA TRP A 35 5.76 3.10 -13.00
C TRP A 35 7.12 3.56 -13.53
N LYS A 36 7.19 4.76 -14.11
CA LYS A 36 8.38 5.27 -14.80
C LYS A 36 9.10 6.37 -14.02
N HIS A 37 8.51 6.87 -12.93
CA HIS A 37 9.08 7.99 -12.20
C HIS A 37 10.36 7.55 -11.46
N PRO A 38 11.54 8.18 -11.73
CA PRO A 38 12.84 7.66 -11.31
C PRO A 38 13.10 7.70 -9.80
N ARG A 39 12.26 8.41 -9.04
CA ARG A 39 12.36 8.53 -7.57
C ARG A 39 11.20 7.85 -6.84
N VAL A 40 10.45 6.99 -7.53
CA VAL A 40 9.39 6.18 -6.94
C VAL A 40 9.83 4.72 -6.92
N ALA A 41 9.70 4.09 -5.76
CA ALA A 41 9.83 2.65 -5.59
C ALA A 41 8.46 2.08 -5.19
N MET A 42 8.10 0.91 -5.70
CA MET A 42 6.75 0.36 -5.57
C MET A 42 6.77 -1.11 -5.17
N THR A 43 5.83 -1.48 -4.30
CA THR A 43 5.47 -2.86 -3.99
C THR A 43 3.96 -3.07 -4.25
N PRO A 44 3.54 -4.28 -4.67
CA PRO A 44 2.16 -4.52 -5.08
C PRO A 44 1.25 -4.94 -3.91
N HIS A 45 1.01 -4.05 -2.93
CA HIS A 45 0.14 -4.27 -1.77
C HIS A 45 0.54 -5.51 -0.95
N ILE A 46 1.82 -5.59 -0.61
CA ILE A 46 2.43 -6.74 0.10
C ILE A 46 3.23 -6.33 1.34
N ALA A 47 3.13 -5.09 1.81
CA ALA A 47 3.89 -4.64 2.98
C ALA A 47 3.57 -5.46 4.25
N ALA A 48 2.33 -5.92 4.39
CA ALA A 48 1.88 -6.70 5.53
C ALA A 48 0.74 -7.66 5.14
N VAL A 49 1.08 -8.79 4.53
CA VAL A 49 0.09 -9.82 4.20
C VAL A 49 -0.38 -10.54 5.46
N THR A 50 -1.70 -10.66 5.62
CA THR A 50 -2.31 -11.41 6.72
C THR A 50 -1.80 -12.85 6.76
N ARG A 51 -1.34 -13.30 7.93
CA ARG A 51 -0.88 -14.67 8.16
C ARG A 51 -2.08 -15.55 8.54
N PRO A 52 -2.52 -16.51 7.70
CA PRO A 52 -3.79 -17.20 7.93
C PRO A 52 -3.87 -17.94 9.27
N ALA A 53 -2.78 -18.60 9.69
CA ALA A 53 -2.76 -19.32 10.95
C ALA A 53 -2.97 -18.41 12.17
N GLU A 54 -2.37 -17.22 12.17
CA GLU A 54 -2.54 -16.24 13.24
C GLU A 54 -3.94 -15.61 13.21
N ALA A 55 -4.47 -15.33 12.02
CA ALA A 55 -5.82 -14.81 11.85
C ALA A 55 -6.90 -15.79 12.36
N VAL A 56 -6.74 -17.08 12.08
CA VAL A 56 -7.66 -18.12 12.59
C VAL A 56 -7.61 -18.17 14.11
N ASP A 57 -6.42 -18.23 14.71
CA ASP A 57 -6.27 -18.22 16.17
C ASP A 57 -6.92 -16.97 16.81
N TYR A 58 -6.69 -15.79 16.21
CA TYR A 58 -7.29 -14.54 16.67
C TYR A 58 -8.82 -14.57 16.61
N ILE A 59 -9.41 -14.94 15.46
CA ILE A 59 -10.87 -14.96 15.26
C ILE A 59 -11.52 -15.96 16.23
N SER A 60 -10.97 -17.18 16.36
CA SER A 60 -11.51 -18.20 17.25
C SER A 60 -11.51 -17.73 18.72
N ARG A 61 -10.42 -17.10 19.18
CA ARG A 61 -10.35 -16.54 20.54
C ARG A 61 -11.34 -15.40 20.76
N THR A 62 -11.50 -14.52 19.78
CA THR A 62 -12.46 -13.42 19.86
C THR A 62 -13.89 -13.93 19.98
N ILE A 63 -14.29 -14.95 19.21
CA ILE A 63 -15.64 -15.54 19.30
C ILE A 63 -15.88 -16.11 20.71
N LEU A 64 -14.96 -16.95 21.21
CA LEU A 64 -15.09 -17.55 22.55
C LEU A 64 -15.20 -16.49 23.66
N SER A 65 -14.48 -15.36 23.52
CA SER A 65 -14.55 -14.25 24.47
C SER A 65 -15.87 -13.47 24.42
N LEU A 66 -16.60 -13.50 23.30
CA LEU A 66 -17.90 -12.84 23.16
C LEU A 66 -19.06 -13.72 23.65
N GLU A 67 -18.86 -15.04 23.71
CA GLU A 67 -19.85 -16.03 24.13
C GLU A 67 -19.81 -16.34 25.64
N SER A 68 -18.77 -15.90 26.35
CA SER A 68 -18.61 -16.02 27.81
C SER A 68 -19.31 -14.93 28.59
#